data_AF-A0A841NC87-F1
#
_entry.id   AF-A0A841NC87-F1
#
_cell.length_a   1.000
_cell.length_b   1.000
_cell.length_c   1.000
_cell.angle_alpha   90.00
_cell.angle_beta   90.00
_cell.angle_gamma   90.00
#
_symmetry.space_group_name_H-M   'P 1'
#
loop_
_entity.id
_entity.type
_entity.pdbx_description
1 polymer ?
#
loop_
_entity_poly.entity_id
_entity_poly.type
_entity_poly.pdbx_seq_one_letter_code
_entity_poly.pdbx_strand_id
1 'polypeptide(L)'
;MTRIHFLLLIIFLFLSQKAEAQTDKPDALYKTILAKDSLLFDVGFNTCNIKQYENLLSENLKFYHDKDGISSKTKFLNDLKNGLCKNPETRQVKRVLMKNSTEVFPLYKNGNLYGAVQNGTHMFYENPSSEPGVAKFSNVWELENGEWKLTTSLSFNHQAYSSPQNGNSVLDDDAAIESWLKENHIKTLGLGIIEEGKLKQVKVFGEIKNGVSAPYNTIFNVASLTKPITAMVALKLVSSGKWSLDEPVYKYWTDPDLINDPRNRKLTTRLILSHQTGLPNWRWQTENNKLQFEFDPGTKYQYSGEGFEYLRKALENKFKKPLEQLAAELVFHALKMNNTDFIWDKNTDESRFAIGYDKDGKPYETVKNKTANAADDLHTTIEDYGNFLVNILNGGGLTENVYQEMLKSQVKTKENKYFGLGFELYDLGKGNLAVSHGGSDFGTQCITFLLPKTKQGILIFTNSDAGYKIYDKLLIHYLGENGKKLIDIETN
;
A
#
# COMPACT_ATOMS: atom_id res chain seq x y z
N MET A 1 26.58 54.62 41.35
CA MET A 1 26.78 53.61 40.29
C MET A 1 25.89 52.42 40.61
N THR A 2 24.95 52.09 39.70
CA THR A 2 24.41 50.73 39.36
C THR A 2 24.07 49.77 40.52
N ARG A 3 22.87 49.18 40.68
CA ARG A 3 21.85 48.70 39.74
C ARG A 3 20.56 48.39 40.54
N ILE A 4 19.42 48.84 40.04
CA ILE A 4 18.07 48.48 40.52
C ILE A 4 17.77 47.06 40.02
N HIS A 5 17.46 46.13 40.94
CA HIS A 5 16.92 44.81 40.62
C HIS A 5 15.39 44.89 40.55
N PHE A 6 14.84 44.75 39.34
CA PHE A 6 13.41 44.59 39.11
C PHE A 6 13.02 43.14 39.42
N LEU A 7 12.15 42.96 40.42
CA LEU A 7 11.46 41.71 40.70
C LEU A 7 10.24 41.63 39.77
N LEU A 8 10.25 40.74 38.78
CA LEU A 8 9.11 40.50 37.89
C LEU A 8 8.46 39.16 38.26
N LEU A 9 7.37 39.27 39.01
CA LEU A 9 6.48 38.19 39.39
C LEU A 9 5.62 37.81 38.17
N ILE A 10 5.96 36.73 37.46
CA ILE A 10 5.13 36.20 36.37
C ILE A 10 4.19 35.14 36.96
N ILE A 11 2.92 35.54 37.13
CA ILE A 11 1.81 34.65 37.47
C ILE A 11 1.47 33.84 36.21
N PHE A 12 1.89 32.58 36.16
CA PHE A 12 1.41 31.63 35.15
C PHE A 12 0.02 31.11 35.55
N LEU A 13 -1.02 31.73 34.99
CA LEU A 13 -2.37 31.18 34.95
C LEU A 13 -2.36 29.93 34.06
N PHE A 14 -2.46 28.75 34.68
CA PHE A 14 -2.76 27.50 33.98
C PHE A 14 -4.19 27.57 33.43
N LEU A 15 -4.31 27.96 32.16
CA LEU A 15 -5.45 27.61 31.32
C LEU A 15 -5.34 26.13 31.00
N SER A 16 -6.09 25.31 31.73
CA SER A 16 -6.35 23.92 31.41
C SER A 16 -7.14 23.85 30.09
N GLN A 17 -6.42 23.81 28.97
CA GLN A 17 -7.01 23.36 27.71
C GLN A 17 -7.34 21.88 27.88
N LYS A 18 -8.64 21.58 27.95
CA LYS A 18 -9.15 20.26 27.60
C LYS A 18 -8.80 20.04 26.12
N ALA A 19 -7.72 19.31 25.87
CA ALA A 19 -7.50 18.69 24.57
C ALA A 19 -8.53 17.57 24.42
N GLU A 20 -9.67 17.87 23.80
CA GLU A 20 -10.47 16.82 23.18
C GLU A 20 -9.64 16.24 22.04
N ALA A 21 -9.07 15.06 22.28
CA ALA A 21 -8.49 14.23 21.23
C ALA A 21 -9.62 13.73 20.33
N GLN A 22 -10.04 14.57 19.38
CA GLN A 22 -11.01 14.21 18.36
C GLN A 22 -10.24 13.60 17.20
N THR A 23 -10.34 12.28 17.04
CA THR A 23 -9.71 11.53 15.94
C THR A 23 -10.23 11.96 14.56
N ASP A 24 -9.41 11.69 13.53
CA ASP A 24 -9.47 12.05 12.11
C ASP A 24 -10.75 11.61 11.33
N LYS A 25 -11.94 12.03 11.77
CA LYS A 25 -13.21 11.75 11.06
C LYS A 25 -13.23 12.19 9.58
N PRO A 26 -12.59 13.29 9.14
CA PRO A 26 -12.54 13.67 7.73
C PRO A 26 -11.80 12.63 6.86
N ASP A 27 -10.74 12.01 7.39
CA ASP A 27 -9.89 11.08 6.63
C ASP A 27 -10.60 9.75 6.38
N ALA A 28 -11.31 9.20 7.37
CA ALA A 28 -12.09 7.97 7.20
C ALA A 28 -13.21 8.12 6.15
N LEU A 29 -13.92 9.26 6.20
CA LEU A 29 -14.94 9.57 5.22
C LEU A 29 -14.34 9.77 3.82
N TYR A 30 -13.26 10.55 3.71
CA TYR A 30 -12.56 10.77 2.44
C TYR A 30 -12.22 9.45 1.75
N LYS A 31 -11.63 8.49 2.48
CA LYS A 31 -11.31 7.14 1.96
C LYS A 31 -12.55 6.40 1.49
N THR A 32 -13.60 6.40 2.31
CA THR A 32 -14.84 5.69 1.98
C THR A 32 -15.43 6.23 0.68
N ILE A 33 -15.49 7.55 0.55
CA ILE A 33 -16.02 8.20 -0.66
C ILE A 33 -15.13 7.94 -1.87
N LEU A 34 -13.80 8.02 -1.73
CA LEU A 34 -12.89 7.64 -2.82
C LEU A 34 -13.03 6.18 -3.24
N ALA A 35 -13.26 5.27 -2.30
CA ALA A 35 -13.52 3.87 -2.61
C ALA A 35 -14.85 3.69 -3.37
N LYS A 36 -15.91 4.42 -2.97
CA LYS A 36 -17.19 4.39 -3.70
C LYS A 36 -17.08 5.00 -5.10
N ASP A 37 -16.34 6.09 -5.25
CA ASP A 37 -16.05 6.72 -6.55
C ASP A 37 -15.29 5.76 -7.48
N SER A 38 -14.22 5.13 -7.00
CA SER A 38 -13.45 4.15 -7.77
C SER A 38 -14.31 2.96 -8.20
N LEU A 39 -15.13 2.42 -7.30
CA LEU A 39 -16.08 1.36 -7.66
C LEU A 39 -17.12 1.83 -8.69
N LEU A 40 -17.56 3.09 -8.64
CA LEU A 40 -18.53 3.64 -9.59
C LEU A 40 -17.91 3.83 -10.98
N PHE A 41 -16.70 4.38 -11.06
CA PHE A 41 -16.09 4.76 -12.34
C PHE A 41 -15.10 3.73 -12.89
N ASP A 42 -14.22 3.15 -12.07
CA ASP A 42 -13.28 2.13 -12.58
C ASP A 42 -14.00 0.82 -12.86
N VAL A 43 -14.88 0.39 -11.96
CA VAL A 43 -15.63 -0.84 -12.14
C VAL A 43 -16.92 -0.57 -12.93
N GLY A 44 -17.79 0.32 -12.46
CA GLY A 44 -19.05 0.61 -13.14
C GLY A 44 -18.86 1.21 -14.54
N PHE A 45 -18.28 2.41 -14.64
CA PHE A 45 -18.13 3.12 -15.92
C PHE A 45 -17.17 2.40 -16.85
N ASN A 46 -15.90 2.23 -16.49
CA ASN A 46 -14.84 1.82 -17.43
C ASN A 46 -15.02 0.39 -17.94
N THR A 47 -15.66 -0.50 -17.16
CA THR A 47 -15.94 -1.88 -17.60
C THR A 47 -17.38 -2.15 -18.00
N CYS A 48 -18.23 -1.12 -18.03
CA CYS A 48 -19.67 -1.25 -18.32
C CYS A 48 -20.42 -2.23 -17.39
N ASN A 49 -19.95 -2.37 -16.15
CA ASN A 49 -20.62 -3.18 -15.14
C ASN A 49 -21.85 -2.44 -14.59
N ILE A 50 -22.99 -2.64 -15.24
CA ILE A 50 -24.24 -1.96 -14.86
C ILE A 50 -24.68 -2.32 -13.43
N LYS A 51 -24.48 -3.57 -13.01
CA LYS A 51 -24.86 -4.00 -11.64
C LYS A 51 -24.15 -3.15 -10.59
N GLN A 52 -22.90 -2.76 -10.85
CA GLN A 52 -22.15 -1.88 -9.96
C GLN A 52 -22.79 -0.49 -9.84
N TYR A 53 -23.31 0.06 -10.94
CA TYR A 53 -24.12 1.28 -10.89
C TYR A 53 -25.45 1.08 -10.16
N GLU A 54 -26.16 0.00 -10.44
CA GLU A 54 -27.44 -0.31 -9.77
C GLU A 54 -27.26 -0.36 -8.25
N ASN A 55 -26.11 -0.87 -7.78
CA ASN A 55 -25.73 -0.94 -6.38
C ASN A 55 -25.29 0.40 -5.79
N LEU A 56 -24.60 1.28 -6.53
CA LEU A 56 -24.03 2.51 -5.98
C LEU A 56 -24.89 3.76 -6.21
N LEU A 57 -25.83 3.73 -7.15
CA LEU A 57 -26.74 4.83 -7.42
C LEU A 57 -28.01 4.72 -6.55
N SER A 58 -28.39 5.82 -5.91
CA SER A 58 -29.68 5.94 -5.23
C SER A 58 -30.84 5.84 -6.22
N GLU A 59 -31.96 5.26 -5.79
CA GLU A 59 -33.21 5.31 -6.57
C GLU A 59 -33.66 6.75 -6.88
N ASN A 60 -33.27 7.71 -6.05
CA ASN A 60 -33.58 9.13 -6.21
C ASN A 60 -32.50 9.92 -6.95
N LEU A 61 -31.59 9.26 -7.69
CA LEU A 61 -30.48 9.90 -8.39
C LEU A 61 -30.95 11.08 -9.25
N LYS A 62 -30.27 12.23 -9.07
CA LYS A 62 -30.32 13.37 -9.99
C LYS A 62 -28.94 13.58 -10.63
N PHE A 63 -28.81 13.20 -11.89
CA PHE A 63 -27.60 13.45 -12.67
C PHE A 63 -27.79 14.68 -13.54
N TYR A 64 -26.86 15.63 -13.46
CA TYR A 64 -26.83 16.84 -14.28
C TYR A 64 -25.56 16.84 -15.10
N HIS A 65 -25.73 16.91 -16.42
CA HIS A 65 -24.64 17.01 -17.38
C HIS A 65 -24.74 18.34 -18.13
N ASP A 66 -23.66 19.10 -18.20
CA ASP A 66 -23.63 20.40 -18.89
C ASP A 66 -23.94 20.32 -20.39
N LYS A 67 -23.67 19.17 -21.03
CA LYS A 67 -23.93 18.93 -22.46
C LYS A 67 -25.19 18.13 -22.74
N ASP A 68 -25.56 17.20 -21.86
CA ASP A 68 -26.63 16.22 -22.12
C ASP A 68 -27.89 16.45 -21.27
N GLY A 69 -27.85 17.44 -20.37
CA GLY A 69 -28.98 17.79 -19.50
C GLY A 69 -29.15 16.85 -18.31
N ILE A 70 -30.40 16.70 -17.86
CA ILE A 70 -30.75 16.04 -16.59
C ILE A 70 -31.18 14.59 -16.84
N SER A 71 -30.71 13.66 -16.01
CA SER A 71 -31.09 12.24 -16.03
C SER A 71 -31.42 11.72 -14.63
N SER A 72 -32.46 10.87 -14.56
CA SER A 72 -32.75 10.03 -13.39
C SER A 72 -31.92 8.75 -13.41
N LYS A 73 -31.92 7.94 -12.33
CA LYS A 73 -31.26 6.61 -12.32
C LYS A 73 -31.72 5.75 -13.50
N THR A 74 -33.03 5.59 -13.69
CA THR A 74 -33.59 4.75 -14.76
C THR A 74 -33.16 5.23 -16.14
N LYS A 75 -33.24 6.55 -16.39
CA LYS A 75 -32.81 7.12 -17.68
C LYS A 75 -31.31 6.97 -17.88
N PHE A 76 -30.50 7.33 -16.89
CA PHE A 76 -29.04 7.22 -16.93
C PHE A 76 -28.58 5.79 -17.25
N LEU A 77 -29.12 4.79 -16.54
CA LEU A 77 -28.78 3.38 -16.78
C LEU A 77 -29.22 2.92 -18.17
N ASN A 78 -30.38 3.36 -18.65
CA ASN A 78 -30.88 3.01 -19.97
C ASN A 78 -30.02 3.63 -21.08
N ASP A 79 -29.65 4.91 -20.95
CA ASP A 79 -28.80 5.62 -21.90
C ASP A 79 -27.39 5.01 -21.90
N LEU A 80 -26.86 4.65 -20.73
CA LEU A 80 -25.56 3.99 -20.62
C LEU A 80 -25.60 2.63 -21.32
N LYS A 81 -26.59 1.77 -21.02
CA LYS A 81 -26.76 0.43 -21.63
C LYS A 81 -26.89 0.50 -23.15
N ASN A 82 -27.68 1.43 -23.67
CA ASN A 82 -27.97 1.52 -25.11
C ASN A 82 -27.02 2.42 -25.90
N GLY A 83 -26.21 3.23 -25.21
CA GLY A 83 -25.23 4.13 -25.78
C GLY A 83 -23.81 3.62 -25.55
N LEU A 84 -23.09 4.25 -24.61
CA LEU A 84 -21.66 4.01 -24.37
C LEU A 84 -21.33 2.54 -24.06
N CYS A 85 -22.25 1.80 -23.43
CA CYS A 85 -22.06 0.40 -23.05
C CYS A 85 -22.79 -0.59 -23.96
N LYS A 86 -23.25 -0.16 -25.14
CA LYS A 86 -23.92 -1.04 -26.11
C LYS A 86 -23.01 -2.17 -26.60
N ASN A 87 -21.74 -1.87 -26.82
CA ASN A 87 -20.71 -2.83 -27.26
C ASN A 87 -19.51 -2.79 -26.31
N PRO A 88 -19.57 -3.47 -25.15
CA PRO A 88 -18.51 -3.41 -24.14
C PRO A 88 -17.14 -3.88 -24.67
N GLU A 89 -17.13 -4.88 -25.57
CA GLU A 89 -15.90 -5.49 -26.09
C GLU A 89 -15.06 -4.55 -26.97
N THR A 90 -15.71 -3.59 -27.65
CA THR A 90 -15.04 -2.64 -28.55
C THR A 90 -14.93 -1.24 -27.94
N ARG A 91 -15.37 -1.08 -26.69
CA ARG A 91 -15.39 0.22 -26.01
C ARG A 91 -13.99 0.62 -25.57
N GLN A 92 -13.63 1.85 -25.89
CA GLN A 92 -12.31 2.42 -25.57
C GLN A 92 -12.38 3.62 -24.61
N VAL A 93 -13.59 4.05 -24.25
CA VAL A 93 -13.80 5.21 -23.39
C VAL A 93 -13.39 4.89 -21.95
N LYS A 94 -12.51 5.71 -21.36
CA LYS A 94 -12.10 5.62 -19.96
C LYS A 94 -12.31 6.94 -19.23
N ARG A 95 -12.65 6.87 -17.95
CA ARG A 95 -12.73 8.00 -17.01
C ARG A 95 -11.79 7.72 -15.84
N VAL A 96 -10.98 8.71 -15.49
CA VAL A 96 -9.95 8.62 -14.43
C VAL A 96 -10.10 9.80 -13.48
N LEU A 97 -10.12 9.53 -12.17
CA LEU A 97 -10.19 10.58 -11.15
C LEU A 97 -8.83 11.28 -11.00
N MET A 98 -8.80 12.61 -11.08
CA MET A 98 -7.62 13.40 -10.73
C MET A 98 -7.56 13.59 -9.21
N LYS A 99 -6.99 12.63 -8.48
CA LYS A 99 -6.97 12.60 -7.01
C LYS A 99 -6.51 13.90 -6.34
N ASN A 100 -5.51 14.55 -6.91
CA ASN A 100 -4.96 15.82 -6.39
C ASN A 100 -5.95 16.99 -6.45
N SER A 101 -7.01 16.88 -7.25
CA SER A 101 -8.10 17.86 -7.33
C SER A 101 -9.29 17.49 -6.44
N THR A 102 -9.25 16.34 -5.77
CA THR A 102 -10.42 15.78 -5.09
C THR A 102 -10.53 16.24 -3.64
N GLU A 103 -11.69 16.78 -3.29
CA GLU A 103 -12.05 17.21 -1.94
C GLU A 103 -13.32 16.49 -1.47
N VAL A 104 -13.41 16.13 -0.19
CA VAL A 104 -14.59 15.50 0.41
C VAL A 104 -15.02 16.26 1.65
N PHE A 105 -16.30 16.64 1.71
CA PHE A 105 -16.91 17.43 2.78
C PHE A 105 -18.02 16.63 3.45
N PRO A 106 -17.97 16.38 4.78
CA PRO A 106 -19.03 15.67 5.49
C PRO A 106 -20.31 16.51 5.60
N LEU A 107 -21.47 15.84 5.52
CA LEU A 107 -22.79 16.43 5.76
C LEU A 107 -23.41 15.85 7.03
N TYR A 108 -23.76 16.73 7.97
CA TYR A 108 -24.35 16.37 9.26
C TYR A 108 -25.77 16.89 9.40
N LYS A 109 -26.64 16.05 10.00
CA LYS A 109 -27.99 16.42 10.42
C LYS A 109 -28.16 16.03 11.87
N ASN A 110 -28.42 17.02 12.73
CA ASN A 110 -28.52 16.84 14.19
C ASN A 110 -27.28 16.12 14.78
N GLY A 111 -26.08 16.45 14.30
CA GLY A 111 -24.83 15.85 14.75
C GLY A 111 -24.51 14.46 14.16
N ASN A 112 -25.45 13.83 13.43
CA ASN A 112 -25.24 12.55 12.78
C ASN A 112 -24.77 12.74 11.34
N LEU A 113 -23.69 12.04 10.96
CA LEU A 113 -23.22 12.00 9.58
C LEU A 113 -24.27 11.28 8.73
N TYR A 114 -24.79 11.96 7.71
CA TYR A 114 -25.79 11.37 6.81
C TYR A 114 -25.37 11.41 5.34
N GLY A 115 -24.35 12.20 5.00
CA GLY A 115 -23.89 12.34 3.63
C GLY A 115 -22.49 12.92 3.50
N ALA A 116 -22.05 13.09 2.26
CA ALA A 116 -20.79 13.72 1.90
C ALA A 116 -20.90 14.37 0.52
N VAL A 117 -20.23 15.51 0.34
CA VAL A 117 -20.02 16.13 -0.97
C VAL A 117 -18.60 15.85 -1.42
N GLN A 118 -18.44 15.30 -2.62
CA GLN A 118 -17.16 15.05 -3.26
C GLN A 118 -17.03 15.95 -4.48
N ASN A 119 -16.02 16.81 -4.48
CA ASN A 119 -15.71 17.68 -5.62
C ASN A 119 -14.38 17.25 -6.25
N GLY A 120 -14.23 17.49 -7.54
CA GLY A 120 -12.94 17.33 -8.19
C GLY A 120 -12.99 17.43 -9.71
N THR A 121 -11.97 16.88 -10.35
CA THR A 121 -11.85 16.79 -11.80
C THR A 121 -11.68 15.33 -12.22
N HIS A 122 -12.40 14.95 -13.27
CA HIS A 122 -12.16 13.71 -14.00
C HIS A 122 -11.48 14.01 -15.32
N MET A 123 -10.55 13.14 -15.70
CA MET A 123 -10.04 13.05 -17.05
C MET A 123 -10.82 11.98 -17.80
N PHE A 124 -11.12 12.23 -19.08
CA PHE A 124 -11.80 11.26 -19.93
C PHE A 124 -11.05 11.08 -21.24
N TYR A 125 -10.99 9.84 -21.70
CA TYR A 125 -10.33 9.42 -22.93
C TYR A 125 -11.39 8.78 -23.82
N GLU A 126 -11.48 9.20 -25.08
CA GLU A 126 -12.40 8.57 -26.05
C GLU A 126 -11.78 7.30 -26.65
N ASN A 127 -10.46 7.33 -26.88
CA ASN A 127 -9.62 6.19 -27.22
C ASN A 127 -8.19 6.36 -26.67
N PRO A 128 -7.36 5.29 -26.60
CA PRO A 128 -6.02 5.35 -26.00
C PRO A 128 -5.07 6.34 -26.68
N SER A 129 -5.32 6.67 -27.95
CA SER A 129 -4.48 7.54 -28.78
C SER A 129 -5.00 8.98 -28.86
N SER A 130 -6.18 9.26 -28.29
CA SER A 130 -6.80 10.59 -28.31
C SER A 130 -6.26 11.49 -27.21
N GLU A 131 -6.19 12.79 -27.50
CA GLU A 131 -5.96 13.77 -26.44
C GLU A 131 -7.11 13.69 -25.42
N PRO A 132 -6.82 13.62 -24.12
CA PRO A 132 -7.86 13.55 -23.12
C PRO A 132 -8.69 14.83 -23.08
N GLY A 133 -9.93 14.72 -22.61
CA GLY A 133 -10.67 15.85 -22.09
C GLY A 133 -10.70 15.84 -20.57
N VAL A 134 -11.14 16.95 -19.97
CA VAL A 134 -11.37 17.08 -18.53
C VAL A 134 -12.73 17.66 -18.21
N ALA A 135 -13.30 17.23 -17.11
CA ALA A 135 -14.58 17.68 -16.59
C ALA A 135 -14.50 17.86 -15.08
N LYS A 136 -15.06 18.95 -14.57
CA LYS A 136 -15.29 19.13 -13.14
C LYS A 136 -16.51 18.32 -12.73
N PHE A 137 -16.54 17.88 -11.47
CA PHE A 137 -17.70 17.23 -10.91
C PHE A 137 -17.96 17.62 -9.46
N SER A 138 -19.21 17.47 -9.07
CA SER A 138 -19.66 17.50 -7.68
C SER A 138 -20.66 16.38 -7.45
N ASN A 139 -20.28 15.42 -6.61
CA ASN A 139 -21.09 14.25 -6.25
C ASN A 139 -21.61 14.42 -4.83
N VAL A 140 -22.89 14.13 -4.60
CA VAL A 140 -23.49 14.02 -3.27
C VAL A 140 -23.74 12.55 -2.99
N TRP A 141 -23.08 12.05 -1.96
CA TRP A 141 -23.24 10.71 -1.45
C TRP A 141 -24.07 10.76 -0.17
N GLU A 142 -25.07 9.89 -0.02
CA GLU A 142 -25.88 9.78 1.19
C GLU A 142 -25.87 8.35 1.73
N LEU A 143 -26.03 8.21 3.04
CA LEU A 143 -26.19 6.93 3.72
C LEU A 143 -27.65 6.48 3.63
N GLU A 144 -27.93 5.52 2.74
CA GLU A 144 -29.22 4.87 2.60
C GLU A 144 -29.14 3.48 3.23
N ASN A 145 -29.88 3.25 4.32
CA ASN A 145 -29.84 1.99 5.08
C ASN A 145 -28.43 1.55 5.51
N GLY A 146 -27.54 2.51 5.79
CA GLY A 146 -26.15 2.26 6.17
C GLY A 146 -25.19 2.08 4.99
N GLU A 147 -25.67 2.12 3.75
CA GLU A 147 -24.84 2.06 2.55
C GLU A 147 -24.69 3.43 1.88
N TRP A 148 -23.47 3.76 1.45
CA TRP A 148 -23.22 4.97 0.68
C TRP A 148 -23.75 4.85 -0.75
N LYS A 149 -24.68 5.72 -1.12
CA LYS A 149 -25.26 5.81 -2.47
C LYS A 149 -25.04 7.21 -3.05
N LEU A 150 -24.75 7.29 -4.34
CA LEU A 150 -24.70 8.55 -5.08
C LEU A 150 -26.14 9.02 -5.35
N THR A 151 -26.54 10.15 -4.76
CA THR A 151 -27.89 10.72 -4.88
C THR A 151 -27.95 11.88 -5.85
N THR A 152 -26.86 12.64 -5.99
CA THR A 152 -26.75 13.73 -6.97
C THR A 152 -25.36 13.73 -7.57
N SER A 153 -25.26 13.93 -8.88
CA SER A 153 -23.98 14.12 -9.53
C SER A 153 -24.08 15.22 -10.58
N LEU A 154 -23.24 16.23 -10.43
CA LEU A 154 -23.03 17.31 -11.38
C LEU A 154 -21.75 16.99 -12.14
N SER A 155 -21.82 16.89 -13.47
CA SER A 155 -20.66 16.74 -14.35
C SER A 155 -20.65 17.91 -15.33
N PHE A 156 -19.66 18.79 -15.23
CA PHE A 156 -19.70 20.10 -15.87
C PHE A 156 -18.30 20.62 -16.27
N ASN A 157 -18.28 21.65 -17.11
CA ASN A 157 -17.07 22.25 -17.67
C ASN A 157 -16.24 21.24 -18.47
N HIS A 158 -16.89 20.46 -19.34
CA HIS A 158 -16.21 19.51 -20.23
C HIS A 158 -15.43 20.25 -21.32
N GLN A 159 -14.10 20.18 -21.25
CA GLN A 159 -13.17 20.86 -22.14
C GLN A 159 -12.05 19.92 -22.61
N ALA A 160 -11.38 20.26 -23.72
CA ALA A 160 -10.15 19.59 -24.12
C ALA A 160 -9.07 19.80 -23.05
N TYR A 161 -8.28 18.77 -22.76
CA TYR A 161 -7.17 18.88 -21.81
C TYR A 161 -6.00 19.62 -22.46
N SER A 162 -5.59 20.75 -21.89
CA SER A 162 -4.34 21.42 -22.26
C SER A 162 -3.30 21.11 -21.18
N SER A 163 -2.33 20.26 -21.54
CA SER A 163 -1.25 19.87 -20.62
C SER A 163 -0.29 21.04 -20.39
N PRO A 164 0.19 21.30 -19.16
CA PRO A 164 1.45 22.01 -18.96
C PRO A 164 2.56 21.12 -19.54
N GLN A 165 3.33 21.62 -20.49
CA GLN A 165 4.45 20.88 -21.07
C GLN A 165 5.49 20.48 -20.01
N ASN A 166 5.59 19.19 -19.71
CA ASN A 166 6.82 18.43 -19.45
C ASN A 166 6.48 17.01 -18.95
N GLY A 167 6.96 15.99 -19.67
CA GLY A 167 6.97 14.59 -19.24
C GLY A 167 6.45 13.65 -20.33
N ASN A 168 7.30 12.74 -20.78
CA ASN A 168 6.95 11.65 -21.69
C ASN A 168 5.68 10.90 -21.23
N SER A 169 4.96 10.35 -22.20
CA SER A 169 3.64 9.71 -22.08
C SER A 169 3.46 8.84 -20.82
N VAL A 170 2.40 9.16 -20.09
CA VAL A 170 1.85 8.47 -18.91
C VAL A 170 1.25 7.07 -19.26
N LEU A 171 1.49 6.54 -20.47
CA LEU A 171 0.77 5.40 -21.07
C LEU A 171 1.66 4.36 -21.77
N ASP A 172 2.93 4.22 -21.40
CA ASP A 172 3.92 3.60 -22.30
C ASP A 172 3.82 2.09 -22.61
N ASP A 173 2.89 1.29 -22.04
CA ASP A 173 2.61 -0.07 -22.58
C ASP A 173 1.36 -0.81 -22.00
N ASP A 174 0.27 -0.11 -21.65
CA ASP A 174 -0.89 -0.75 -20.98
C ASP A 174 -1.43 -1.99 -21.75
N ALA A 175 -1.41 -1.95 -23.09
CA ALA A 175 -1.86 -3.07 -23.93
C ALA A 175 -0.92 -4.28 -23.87
N ALA A 176 0.40 -4.09 -23.85
CA ALA A 176 1.32 -5.22 -23.70
C ALA A 176 1.26 -5.78 -22.28
N ILE A 177 1.11 -4.92 -21.26
CA ILE A 177 0.90 -5.36 -19.87
C ILE A 177 -0.33 -6.27 -19.80
N GLU A 178 -1.48 -5.84 -20.36
CA GLU A 178 -2.68 -6.68 -20.41
C GLU A 178 -2.46 -7.99 -21.20
N SER A 179 -1.68 -7.97 -22.28
CA SER A 179 -1.29 -9.20 -23.00
C SER A 179 -0.50 -10.15 -22.11
N TRP A 180 0.51 -9.64 -21.39
CA TRP A 180 1.34 -10.46 -20.51
C TRP A 180 0.54 -11.04 -19.35
N LEU A 181 -0.43 -10.30 -18.80
CA LEU A 181 -1.34 -10.82 -17.78
C LEU A 181 -2.17 -11.99 -18.32
N LYS A 182 -2.74 -11.86 -19.52
CA LYS A 182 -3.50 -12.92 -20.19
C LYS A 182 -2.64 -14.15 -20.50
N GLU A 183 -1.45 -13.95 -21.07
CA GLU A 183 -0.49 -15.02 -21.38
C GLU A 183 -0.11 -15.85 -20.15
N ASN A 184 -0.03 -15.21 -18.98
CA ASN A 184 0.43 -15.84 -17.74
C ASN A 184 -0.71 -16.20 -16.77
N HIS A 185 -1.97 -16.05 -17.18
CA HIS A 185 -3.15 -16.29 -16.34
C HIS A 185 -3.15 -15.47 -15.03
N ILE A 186 -2.55 -14.28 -15.05
CA ILE A 186 -2.50 -13.36 -13.91
C ILE A 186 -3.78 -12.52 -13.94
N LYS A 187 -4.56 -12.58 -12.86
CA LYS A 187 -5.87 -11.93 -12.79
C LYS A 187 -5.79 -10.45 -12.45
N THR A 188 -4.94 -10.07 -11.50
CA THR A 188 -4.74 -8.69 -11.06
C THR A 188 -3.26 -8.35 -11.03
N LEU A 189 -2.93 -7.14 -11.49
CA LEU A 189 -1.64 -6.50 -11.29
C LEU A 189 -1.86 -5.11 -10.70
N GLY A 190 -1.26 -4.83 -9.56
CA GLY A 190 -1.02 -3.48 -9.05
C GLY A 190 0.40 -3.05 -9.36
N LEU A 191 0.56 -1.83 -9.89
CA LEU A 191 1.85 -1.28 -10.30
C LEU A 191 1.99 0.16 -9.79
N GLY A 192 3.07 0.45 -9.07
CA GLY A 192 3.44 1.80 -8.69
C GLY A 192 4.81 2.18 -9.24
N ILE A 193 4.92 3.39 -9.79
CA ILE A 193 6.17 3.92 -10.36
C ILE A 193 6.61 5.14 -9.56
N ILE A 194 7.84 5.09 -9.06
CA ILE A 194 8.46 6.15 -8.27
C ILE A 194 9.56 6.79 -9.10
N GLU A 195 9.49 8.11 -9.25
CA GLU A 195 10.52 8.91 -9.92
C GLU A 195 10.70 10.22 -9.17
N GLU A 196 11.94 10.73 -9.15
CA GLU A 196 12.29 11.96 -8.42
C GLU A 196 11.87 11.91 -6.94
N GLY A 197 11.88 10.71 -6.36
CA GLY A 197 11.51 10.46 -4.96
C GLY A 197 10.03 10.70 -4.68
N LYS A 198 9.15 10.56 -5.69
CA LYS A 198 7.70 10.69 -5.56
C LYS A 198 6.99 9.55 -6.29
N LEU A 199 5.88 9.08 -5.75
CA LEU A 199 5.00 8.13 -6.43
C LEU A 199 4.28 8.86 -7.57
N LYS A 200 4.72 8.66 -8.81
CA LYS A 200 4.20 9.35 -9.99
C LYS A 200 2.99 8.65 -10.59
N GLN A 201 2.96 7.32 -10.50
CA GLN A 201 1.89 6.52 -11.08
C GLN A 201 1.44 5.43 -10.11
N VAL A 202 0.12 5.20 -10.10
CA VAL A 202 -0.55 4.05 -9.48
C VAL A 202 -1.49 3.49 -10.53
N LYS A 203 -1.21 2.28 -11.00
CA LYS A 203 -2.03 1.57 -11.98
C LYS A 203 -2.47 0.24 -11.40
N VAL A 204 -3.71 -0.14 -11.68
CA VAL A 204 -4.24 -1.47 -11.35
C VAL A 204 -4.92 -2.03 -12.59
N PHE A 205 -4.60 -3.27 -12.92
CA PHE A 205 -5.06 -3.96 -14.11
C PHE A 205 -5.83 -5.23 -13.74
N GLY A 206 -6.76 -5.62 -14.62
CA GLY A 206 -7.45 -6.89 -14.55
C GLY A 206 -8.62 -6.92 -13.57
N GLU A 207 -8.79 -8.04 -12.88
CA GLU A 207 -9.96 -8.39 -12.07
C GLU A 207 -9.55 -8.86 -10.68
N ILE A 208 -10.13 -8.29 -9.62
CA ILE A 208 -9.90 -8.73 -8.22
C ILE A 208 -10.48 -10.12 -7.95
N LYS A 209 -11.49 -10.52 -8.72
CA LYS A 209 -12.04 -11.86 -8.82
C LYS A 209 -12.80 -12.00 -10.14
N ASN A 210 -13.03 -13.22 -10.60
CA ASN A 210 -13.68 -13.48 -11.89
C ASN A 210 -14.91 -12.59 -12.16
N GLY A 211 -14.85 -11.81 -13.22
CA GLY A 211 -15.93 -10.90 -13.64
C GLY A 211 -16.08 -9.62 -12.82
N VAL A 212 -15.15 -9.34 -11.90
CA VAL A 212 -15.12 -8.13 -11.09
C VAL A 212 -13.79 -7.41 -11.30
N SER A 213 -13.85 -6.32 -12.06
CA SER A 213 -12.70 -5.48 -12.36
C SER A 213 -12.02 -4.94 -11.10
N ALA A 214 -10.71 -4.78 -11.17
CA ALA A 214 -9.89 -4.27 -10.10
C ALA A 214 -9.92 -2.73 -10.06
N PRO A 215 -10.43 -2.09 -8.99
CA PRO A 215 -10.36 -0.63 -8.83
C PRO A 215 -8.91 -0.13 -8.61
N TYR A 216 -8.63 1.16 -8.84
CA TYR A 216 -7.26 1.70 -8.63
C TYR A 216 -6.77 1.54 -7.18
N ASN A 217 -7.70 1.45 -6.21
CA ASN A 217 -7.41 1.26 -4.80
C ASN A 217 -7.60 -0.20 -4.37
N THR A 218 -7.39 -1.18 -5.25
CA THR A 218 -7.43 -2.59 -4.86
C THR A 218 -6.52 -2.87 -3.65
N ILE A 219 -7.05 -3.61 -2.68
CA ILE A 219 -6.31 -4.14 -1.54
C ILE A 219 -5.69 -5.48 -1.95
N PHE A 220 -4.41 -5.64 -1.68
CA PHE A 220 -3.65 -6.86 -1.90
C PHE A 220 -3.17 -7.43 -0.56
N ASN A 221 -3.19 -8.75 -0.41
CA ASN A 221 -2.21 -9.41 0.46
C ASN A 221 -0.82 -9.17 -0.13
N VAL A 222 0.16 -8.84 0.70
CA VAL A 222 1.54 -8.62 0.25
C VAL A 222 2.56 -9.54 0.92
N ALA A 223 2.08 -10.55 1.65
CA ALA A 223 2.89 -11.60 2.23
C ALA A 223 4.07 -11.03 3.04
N SER A 224 5.30 -11.51 2.74
CA SER A 224 6.54 -11.07 3.36
C SER A 224 6.92 -9.58 3.20
N LEU A 225 6.25 -8.79 2.35
CA LEU A 225 6.40 -7.32 2.35
C LEU A 225 5.94 -6.66 3.67
N THR A 226 5.32 -7.43 4.55
CA THR A 226 5.09 -7.10 5.96
C THR A 226 6.39 -6.80 6.72
N LYS A 227 7.46 -7.56 6.46
CA LYS A 227 8.74 -7.46 7.21
C LYS A 227 9.36 -6.06 7.14
N PRO A 228 9.44 -5.40 5.97
CA PRO A 228 9.83 -3.99 5.86
C PRO A 228 9.07 -3.04 6.79
N ILE A 229 7.75 -3.20 6.95
CA ILE A 229 6.95 -2.36 7.85
C ILE A 229 7.36 -2.61 9.31
N THR A 230 7.44 -3.88 9.73
CA THR A 230 7.89 -4.26 11.08
C THR A 230 9.31 -3.76 11.37
N ALA A 231 10.22 -3.88 10.39
CA ALA A 231 11.57 -3.37 10.50
C ALA A 231 11.57 -1.86 10.73
N MET A 232 10.75 -1.12 9.99
CA MET A 232 10.63 0.33 10.15
C MET A 232 10.02 0.74 11.50
N VAL A 233 9.08 -0.02 12.05
CA VAL A 233 8.60 0.18 13.43
C VAL A 233 9.77 0.10 14.42
N ALA A 234 10.58 -0.96 14.33
CA ALA A 234 11.75 -1.12 15.19
C ALA A 234 12.78 0.01 14.98
N LEU A 235 13.10 0.35 13.73
CA LEU A 235 14.09 1.38 13.39
C LEU A 235 13.65 2.80 13.78
N LYS A 236 12.34 3.12 13.73
CA LYS A 236 11.78 4.36 14.28
C LYS A 236 11.96 4.43 15.80
N LEU A 237 11.75 3.32 16.50
CA LEU A 237 11.98 3.23 17.94
C LEU A 237 13.48 3.35 18.28
N VAL A 238 14.37 2.80 17.46
CA VAL A 238 15.83 2.99 17.59
C VAL A 238 16.21 4.46 17.37
N SER A 239 15.71 5.07 16.30
CA SER A 239 15.98 6.48 15.97
C SER A 239 15.51 7.44 17.07
N SER A 240 14.46 7.09 17.81
CA SER A 240 13.98 7.88 18.96
C SER A 240 14.63 7.53 20.30
N GLY A 241 15.62 6.62 20.30
CA GLY A 241 16.33 6.18 21.51
C GLY A 241 15.50 5.29 22.44
N LYS A 242 14.31 4.84 22.02
CA LYS A 242 13.39 4.00 22.82
C LYS A 242 13.69 2.50 22.68
N TRP A 243 14.48 2.14 21.69
CA TRP A 243 14.91 0.77 21.39
C TRP A 243 16.37 0.76 20.95
N SER A 244 17.01 -0.41 20.99
CA SER A 244 18.42 -0.57 20.59
C SER A 244 18.53 -1.71 19.58
N LEU A 245 19.37 -1.52 18.58
CA LEU A 245 19.69 -2.57 17.60
C LEU A 245 20.41 -3.74 18.27
N ASP A 246 21.26 -3.46 19.26
CA ASP A 246 22.27 -4.38 19.77
C ASP A 246 22.00 -4.83 21.22
N GLU A 247 20.90 -4.36 21.81
CA GLU A 247 20.46 -4.90 23.09
C GLU A 247 19.84 -6.30 22.91
N PRO A 248 20.21 -7.28 23.75
CA PRO A 248 19.58 -8.59 23.73
C PRO A 248 18.08 -8.55 23.99
N VAL A 249 17.28 -9.10 23.07
CA VAL A 249 15.81 -9.01 23.12
C VAL A 249 15.18 -9.90 24.20
N TYR A 250 15.92 -10.90 24.71
CA TYR A 250 15.45 -11.77 25.80
C TYR A 250 15.04 -11.00 27.07
N LYS A 251 15.60 -9.79 27.27
CA LYS A 251 15.25 -8.89 28.38
C LYS A 251 13.77 -8.47 28.38
N TYR A 252 13.13 -8.50 27.22
CA TYR A 252 11.74 -8.08 27.05
C TYR A 252 10.79 -9.27 26.90
N TRP A 253 11.24 -10.31 26.20
CA TRP A 253 10.45 -11.51 25.99
C TRP A 253 11.34 -12.68 25.58
N THR A 254 11.03 -13.89 26.04
CA THR A 254 11.68 -15.14 25.62
C THR A 254 10.62 -16.17 25.24
N ASP A 255 10.75 -16.80 24.07
CA ASP A 255 9.85 -17.89 23.66
C ASP A 255 9.99 -19.08 24.64
N PRO A 256 8.87 -19.66 25.12
CA PRO A 256 8.90 -20.83 25.99
C PRO A 256 9.73 -22.00 25.47
N ASP A 257 9.77 -22.22 24.15
CA ASP A 257 10.56 -23.29 23.55
C ASP A 257 12.08 -23.05 23.66
N LEU A 258 12.50 -21.79 23.83
CA LEU A 258 13.90 -21.36 23.85
C LEU A 258 14.43 -21.00 25.24
N ILE A 259 13.60 -21.08 26.29
CA ILE A 259 13.94 -20.59 27.64
C ILE A 259 15.19 -21.26 28.23
N ASN A 260 15.40 -22.55 27.90
CA ASN A 260 16.52 -23.35 28.39
C ASN A 260 17.74 -23.33 27.46
N ASP A 261 17.62 -22.74 26.26
CA ASP A 261 18.74 -22.64 25.32
C ASP A 261 19.48 -21.31 25.52
N PRO A 262 20.75 -21.30 26.00
CA PRO A 262 21.46 -20.06 26.30
C PRO A 262 21.68 -19.16 25.08
N ARG A 263 21.54 -19.68 23.85
CA ARG A 263 21.64 -18.89 22.62
C ARG A 263 20.55 -17.81 22.51
N ASN A 264 19.43 -17.95 23.23
CA ASN A 264 18.39 -16.89 23.27
C ASN A 264 18.95 -15.54 23.73
N ARG A 265 20.01 -15.54 24.55
CA ARG A 265 20.66 -14.33 25.07
C ARG A 265 21.48 -13.59 24.02
N LYS A 266 21.76 -14.21 22.87
CA LYS A 266 22.49 -13.61 21.75
C LYS A 266 21.57 -12.88 20.77
N LEU A 267 20.27 -13.15 20.79
CA LEU A 267 19.33 -12.51 19.86
C LEU A 267 19.27 -11.00 20.13
N THR A 268 19.57 -10.21 19.10
CA THR A 268 19.39 -8.77 19.08
C THR A 268 18.49 -8.37 17.93
N THR A 269 18.00 -7.13 17.94
CA THR A 269 17.15 -6.63 16.84
C THR A 269 17.94 -6.58 15.52
N ARG A 270 19.23 -6.25 15.57
CA ARG A 270 20.10 -6.31 14.39
C ARG A 270 20.13 -7.70 13.76
N LEU A 271 20.33 -8.74 14.57
CA LEU A 271 20.37 -10.11 14.08
C LEU A 271 19.02 -10.56 13.52
N ILE A 272 17.91 -10.11 14.12
CA ILE A 272 16.57 -10.40 13.62
C ILE A 272 16.34 -9.74 12.26
N LEU A 273 16.54 -8.42 12.16
CA LEU A 273 16.26 -7.67 10.94
C LEU A 273 17.18 -8.05 9.77
N SER A 274 18.32 -8.67 10.04
CA SER A 274 19.26 -9.17 9.02
C SER A 274 19.21 -10.68 8.80
N HIS A 275 18.22 -11.39 9.37
CA HIS A 275 18.04 -12.84 9.22
C HIS A 275 19.27 -13.68 9.63
N GLN A 276 19.85 -13.33 10.79
CA GLN A 276 20.99 -14.02 11.38
C GLN A 276 20.64 -14.63 12.75
N THR A 277 19.37 -14.97 12.96
CA THR A 277 18.86 -15.45 14.26
C THR A 277 19.23 -16.90 14.55
N GLY A 278 19.47 -17.72 13.53
CA GLY A 278 19.54 -19.18 13.68
C GLY A 278 18.18 -19.85 13.91
N LEU A 279 17.08 -19.12 13.79
CA LEU A 279 15.72 -19.65 13.89
C LEU A 279 15.20 -20.07 12.51
N PRO A 280 14.31 -21.09 12.43
CA PRO A 280 13.68 -21.49 11.17
C PRO A 280 12.84 -20.36 10.57
N ASN A 281 12.39 -20.54 9.32
CA ASN A 281 11.39 -19.63 8.75
C ASN A 281 10.09 -19.70 9.53
N TRP A 282 9.59 -20.91 9.75
CA TRP A 282 8.41 -21.17 10.57
C TRP A 282 8.62 -22.38 11.46
N ARG A 283 8.13 -22.35 12.70
CA ARG A 283 8.28 -23.48 13.63
C ARG A 283 7.64 -24.77 13.14
N TRP A 284 6.59 -24.71 12.32
CA TRP A 284 5.94 -25.88 11.73
C TRP A 284 6.81 -26.62 10.70
N GLN A 285 7.95 -26.04 10.29
CA GLN A 285 8.93 -26.69 9.43
C GLN A 285 9.89 -27.60 10.22
N THR A 286 9.86 -27.53 11.54
CA THR A 286 10.67 -28.39 12.42
C THR A 286 9.95 -29.70 12.71
N GLU A 287 10.70 -30.77 12.98
CA GLU A 287 10.14 -32.11 13.20
C GLU A 287 9.11 -32.18 14.34
N ASN A 288 9.24 -31.32 15.35
CA ASN A 288 8.38 -31.29 16.53
C ASN A 288 7.44 -30.08 16.58
N ASN A 289 7.37 -29.28 15.52
CA ASN A 289 6.63 -28.02 15.43
C ASN A 289 7.00 -26.98 16.52
N LYS A 290 8.21 -27.06 17.08
CA LYS A 290 8.69 -26.15 18.13
C LYS A 290 9.76 -25.21 17.61
N LEU A 291 9.87 -24.04 18.26
CA LEU A 291 10.94 -23.12 17.92
C LEU A 291 12.27 -23.64 18.49
N GLN A 292 13.29 -23.77 17.64
CA GLN A 292 14.63 -24.18 18.04
C GLN A 292 15.69 -23.47 17.19
N PHE A 293 16.90 -23.35 17.73
CA PHE A 293 18.04 -22.80 16.99
C PHE A 293 18.72 -23.87 16.14
N GLU A 294 18.75 -23.66 14.83
CA GLU A 294 19.42 -24.51 13.83
C GLU A 294 20.92 -24.18 13.69
N PHE A 295 21.32 -22.96 14.07
CA PHE A 295 22.71 -22.57 14.22
C PHE A 295 22.88 -21.47 15.27
N ASP A 296 24.12 -21.09 15.55
CA ASP A 296 24.42 -20.07 16.57
C ASP A 296 24.15 -18.65 16.03
N PRO A 297 23.35 -17.81 16.72
CA PRO A 297 22.99 -16.48 16.22
C PRO A 297 24.19 -15.64 15.80
N GLY A 298 24.08 -14.96 14.66
CA GLY A 298 25.13 -14.09 14.10
C GLY A 298 26.21 -14.82 13.28
N THR A 299 26.14 -16.14 13.12
CA THR A 299 27.16 -16.90 12.38
C THR A 299 26.82 -17.16 10.91
N LYS A 300 25.53 -17.13 10.54
CA LYS A 300 25.04 -17.44 9.19
C LYS A 300 23.78 -16.64 8.87
N TYR A 301 23.47 -16.54 7.58
CA TYR A 301 22.18 -16.08 7.08
C TYR A 301 21.20 -17.25 6.95
N GLN A 302 19.98 -17.06 7.44
CA GLN A 302 18.81 -17.89 7.13
C GLN A 302 17.54 -17.06 7.29
N TYR A 303 16.78 -16.96 6.20
CA TYR A 303 15.52 -16.23 6.20
C TYR A 303 14.57 -16.80 7.26
N SER A 304 14.05 -15.91 8.12
CA SER A 304 13.33 -16.30 9.34
C SER A 304 12.12 -15.42 9.62
N GLY A 305 10.91 -15.94 9.38
CA GLY A 305 9.65 -15.37 9.82
C GLY A 305 9.50 -15.41 11.35
N GLU A 306 9.88 -16.51 11.99
CA GLU A 306 9.92 -16.64 13.46
C GLU A 306 10.82 -15.60 14.12
N GLY A 307 11.91 -15.18 13.47
CA GLY A 307 12.73 -14.07 13.95
C GLY A 307 11.94 -12.77 14.08
N PHE A 308 11.15 -12.43 13.06
CA PHE A 308 10.30 -11.23 13.06
C PHE A 308 9.15 -11.35 14.07
N GLU A 309 8.53 -12.53 14.21
CA GLU A 309 7.54 -12.78 15.27
C GLU A 309 8.13 -12.68 16.68
N TYR A 310 9.37 -13.12 16.88
CA TYR A 310 10.09 -12.93 18.13
C TYR A 310 10.28 -11.43 18.43
N LEU A 311 10.67 -10.64 17.43
CA LEU A 311 10.80 -9.19 17.57
C LEU A 311 9.46 -8.53 17.89
N ARG A 312 8.38 -8.93 17.22
CA ARG A 312 7.02 -8.45 17.55
C ARG A 312 6.71 -8.65 19.02
N LYS A 313 6.81 -9.88 19.52
CA LYS A 313 6.51 -10.21 20.91
C LYS A 313 7.40 -9.44 21.89
N ALA A 314 8.68 -9.22 21.56
CA ALA A 314 9.57 -8.42 22.37
C ALA A 314 9.18 -6.92 22.40
N LEU A 315 8.81 -6.34 21.24
CA LEU A 315 8.32 -4.98 21.14
C LEU A 315 7.00 -4.80 21.91
N GLU A 316 6.03 -5.67 21.68
CA GLU A 316 4.73 -5.63 22.36
C GLU A 316 4.88 -5.76 23.89
N ASN A 317 5.77 -6.65 24.35
CA ASN A 317 6.03 -6.80 25.78
C ASN A 317 6.69 -5.58 26.40
N LYS A 318 7.60 -4.90 25.69
CA LYS A 318 8.23 -3.68 26.20
C LYS A 318 7.27 -2.49 26.21
N PHE A 319 6.56 -2.28 25.10
CA PHE A 319 5.76 -1.07 24.90
C PHE A 319 4.31 -1.21 25.37
N LYS A 320 3.86 -2.43 25.71
CA LYS A 320 2.48 -2.75 26.09
C LYS A 320 1.47 -2.29 25.06
N LYS A 321 1.84 -2.38 23.78
CA LYS A 321 1.03 -2.02 22.61
C LYS A 321 1.16 -3.13 21.57
N PRO A 322 0.07 -3.54 20.91
CA PRO A 322 0.14 -4.51 19.81
C PRO A 322 0.86 -3.89 18.60
N LEU A 323 1.40 -4.73 17.70
CA LEU A 323 2.16 -4.29 16.53
C LEU A 323 1.37 -3.32 15.64
N GLU A 324 0.10 -3.59 15.45
CA GLU A 324 -0.84 -2.80 14.66
C GLU A 324 -0.87 -1.36 15.14
N GLN A 325 -0.93 -1.17 16.47
CA GLN A 325 -0.90 0.16 17.07
C GLN A 325 0.46 0.83 16.92
N LEU A 326 1.56 0.09 17.11
CA LEU A 326 2.91 0.62 16.92
C LEU A 326 3.14 1.08 15.47
N ALA A 327 2.71 0.28 14.49
CA ALA A 327 2.81 0.61 13.07
C ALA A 327 1.91 1.80 12.69
N ALA A 328 0.68 1.85 13.20
CA ALA A 328 -0.21 2.98 12.98
C ALA A 328 0.43 4.30 13.46
N GLU A 329 0.94 4.32 14.70
CA GLU A 329 1.53 5.51 15.33
C GLU A 329 2.85 5.95 14.68
N LEU A 330 3.72 5.00 14.30
CA LEU A 330 5.09 5.28 13.88
C LEU A 330 5.27 5.34 12.36
N VAL A 331 4.35 4.74 11.60
CA VAL A 331 4.46 4.58 10.15
C VAL A 331 3.17 5.04 9.45
N PHE A 332 2.03 4.40 9.69
CA PHE A 332 0.88 4.55 8.79
C PHE A 332 0.27 5.96 8.82
N HIS A 333 0.05 6.55 10.00
CA HIS A 333 -0.56 7.88 10.08
C HIS A 333 0.31 8.96 9.43
N ALA A 334 1.62 8.93 9.71
CA ALA A 334 2.56 9.91 9.16
C ALA A 334 2.68 9.81 7.63
N LEU A 335 2.50 8.61 7.08
CA LEU A 335 2.63 8.33 5.64
C LEU A 335 1.29 8.24 4.92
N LYS A 336 0.18 8.52 5.61
CA LYS A 336 -1.19 8.41 5.10
C LYS A 336 -1.47 7.04 4.49
N MET A 337 -0.92 5.97 5.09
CA MET A 337 -1.11 4.58 4.67
C MET A 337 -2.44 4.06 5.17
N ASN A 338 -3.47 4.52 4.50
CA ASN A 338 -4.79 4.66 5.06
C ASN A 338 -5.67 3.43 4.82
N ASN A 339 -5.22 2.51 3.97
CA ASN A 339 -5.81 1.23 3.63
C ASN A 339 -4.78 0.11 3.84
N THR A 340 -3.91 0.27 4.83
CA THR A 340 -2.93 -0.73 5.24
C THR A 340 -3.29 -1.27 6.61
N ASP A 341 -3.37 -2.58 6.75
CA ASP A 341 -3.69 -3.24 8.01
C ASP A 341 -2.99 -4.61 8.11
N PHE A 342 -2.66 -5.04 9.33
CA PHE A 342 -2.11 -6.38 9.61
C PHE A 342 -3.19 -7.42 9.87
N ILE A 343 -4.43 -6.99 10.11
CA ILE A 343 -5.52 -7.88 10.45
C ILE A 343 -6.72 -7.68 9.53
N TRP A 344 -7.49 -8.75 9.40
CA TRP A 344 -8.82 -8.73 8.83
C TRP A 344 -9.84 -8.46 9.93
N ASP A 345 -10.54 -7.33 9.82
CA ASP A 345 -11.57 -6.92 10.77
C ASP A 345 -12.89 -6.57 10.06
N LYS A 346 -13.82 -5.96 10.80
CA LYS A 346 -15.12 -5.55 10.24
C LYS A 346 -15.05 -4.34 9.29
N ASN A 347 -13.92 -3.62 9.28
CA ASN A 347 -13.68 -2.45 8.47
C ASN A 347 -12.94 -2.80 7.17
N THR A 348 -12.42 -4.02 7.03
CA THR A 348 -11.83 -4.51 5.79
C THR A 348 -12.86 -4.50 4.65
N ASP A 349 -12.60 -3.70 3.61
CA ASP A 349 -13.49 -3.59 2.45
C ASP A 349 -13.25 -4.73 1.46
N GLU A 350 -13.98 -5.83 1.64
CA GLU A 350 -13.86 -7.03 0.80
C GLU A 350 -14.28 -6.78 -0.66
N SER A 351 -15.00 -5.70 -0.95
CA SER A 351 -15.49 -5.40 -2.31
C SER A 351 -14.38 -4.99 -3.27
N ARG A 352 -13.21 -4.62 -2.74
CA ARG A 352 -12.02 -4.20 -3.48
C ARG A 352 -10.76 -5.02 -3.14
N PHE A 353 -10.93 -6.17 -2.49
CA PHE A 353 -9.83 -7.08 -2.15
C PHE A 353 -9.54 -8.04 -3.32
N ALA A 354 -8.29 -8.12 -3.76
CA ALA A 354 -7.85 -9.09 -4.76
C ALA A 354 -7.71 -10.49 -4.14
N ILE A 355 -8.54 -11.44 -4.55
CA ILE A 355 -8.40 -12.83 -4.08
C ILE A 355 -7.24 -13.51 -4.81
N GLY A 356 -6.54 -14.41 -4.14
CA GLY A 356 -5.40 -15.13 -4.71
C GLY A 356 -5.83 -16.25 -5.67
N TYR A 357 -5.01 -16.49 -6.69
CA TYR A 357 -5.21 -17.54 -7.70
C TYR A 357 -3.99 -18.44 -7.84
N ASP A 358 -4.21 -19.73 -8.04
CA ASP A 358 -3.12 -20.65 -8.40
C ASP A 358 -2.63 -20.39 -9.83
N LYS A 359 -1.57 -21.11 -10.23
CA LYS A 359 -0.97 -21.00 -11.56
C LYS A 359 -1.90 -21.36 -12.73
N ASP A 360 -3.00 -22.06 -12.47
CA ASP A 360 -3.98 -22.51 -13.46
C ASP A 360 -5.24 -21.61 -13.45
N GLY A 361 -5.24 -20.54 -12.64
CA GLY A 361 -6.33 -19.57 -12.57
C GLY A 361 -7.49 -20.00 -11.67
N LYS A 362 -7.30 -20.98 -10.79
CA LYS A 362 -8.30 -21.39 -9.79
C LYS A 362 -8.13 -20.54 -8.52
N PRO A 363 -9.23 -20.02 -7.94
CA PRO A 363 -9.14 -19.17 -6.75
C PRO A 363 -8.79 -19.98 -5.49
N TYR A 364 -7.97 -19.38 -4.64
CA TYR A 364 -7.78 -19.79 -3.26
C TYR A 364 -8.88 -19.21 -2.36
N GLU A 365 -9.13 -19.88 -1.22
CA GLU A 365 -9.93 -19.29 -0.16
C GLU A 365 -9.14 -18.15 0.52
N THR A 366 -9.80 -17.01 0.74
CA THR A 366 -9.17 -15.88 1.42
C THR A 366 -9.06 -16.17 2.92
N VAL A 367 -7.83 -16.23 3.42
CA VAL A 367 -7.55 -16.38 4.85
C VAL A 367 -7.76 -15.03 5.55
N LYS A 368 -8.66 -14.98 6.53
CA LYS A 368 -9.04 -13.75 7.25
C LYS A 368 -8.42 -13.73 8.64
N ASN A 369 -7.11 -13.51 8.71
CA ASN A 369 -6.34 -13.52 9.96
C ASN A 369 -6.72 -12.33 10.86
N LYS A 370 -7.04 -12.61 12.13
CA LYS A 370 -7.47 -11.60 13.12
C LYS A 370 -6.39 -11.21 14.12
N THR A 371 -5.17 -11.71 13.92
CA THR A 371 -4.01 -11.47 14.79
C THR A 371 -2.86 -11.07 13.89
N ALA A 372 -2.19 -9.96 14.19
CA ALA A 372 -1.07 -9.52 13.39
C ALA A 372 0.10 -10.52 13.43
N ASN A 373 0.75 -10.63 12.29
CA ASN A 373 2.02 -11.32 12.10
C ASN A 373 3.06 -10.26 11.68
N ALA A 374 4.24 -10.27 12.29
CA ALA A 374 5.31 -9.32 11.97
C ALA A 374 6.05 -9.66 10.67
N ALA A 375 5.86 -10.87 10.17
CA ALA A 375 6.50 -11.40 8.98
C ALA A 375 5.54 -11.56 7.80
N ASP A 376 4.23 -11.46 8.02
CA ASP A 376 3.20 -11.83 7.04
C ASP A 376 1.85 -11.12 7.31
N ASP A 377 0.81 -11.39 6.52
CA ASP A 377 -0.59 -10.97 6.74
C ASP A 377 -0.90 -9.47 6.54
N LEU A 378 0.07 -8.66 6.11
CA LEU A 378 -0.22 -7.26 5.76
C LEU A 378 -1.08 -7.19 4.49
N HIS A 379 -2.19 -6.48 4.61
CA HIS A 379 -3.02 -6.06 3.49
C HIS A 379 -2.78 -4.58 3.20
N THR A 380 -2.60 -4.20 1.94
CA THR A 380 -2.31 -2.81 1.58
C THR A 380 -2.73 -2.49 0.14
N THR A 381 -2.70 -1.20 -0.22
CA THR A 381 -2.83 -0.75 -1.62
C THR A 381 -1.46 -0.38 -2.20
N ILE A 382 -1.37 -0.26 -3.54
CA ILE A 382 -0.19 0.28 -4.22
C ILE A 382 0.12 1.71 -3.77
N GLU A 383 -0.91 2.54 -3.55
CA GLU A 383 -0.72 3.92 -3.11
C GLU A 383 -0.09 3.99 -1.71
N ASP A 384 -0.61 3.23 -0.75
CA ASP A 384 -0.12 3.25 0.62
C ASP A 384 1.30 2.66 0.71
N TYR A 385 1.56 1.51 0.09
CA TYR A 385 2.90 0.93 0.10
C TYR A 385 3.89 1.76 -0.75
N GLY A 386 3.41 2.43 -1.80
CA GLY A 386 4.19 3.41 -2.55
C GLY A 386 4.61 4.60 -1.69
N ASN A 387 3.72 5.14 -0.84
CA ASN A 387 4.05 6.19 0.12
C ASN A 387 5.11 5.73 1.14
N PHE A 388 5.01 4.47 1.58
CA PHE A 388 6.04 3.84 2.40
C PHE A 388 7.41 3.80 1.71
N LEU A 389 7.48 3.30 0.48
CA LEU A 389 8.72 3.21 -0.29
C LEU A 389 9.32 4.58 -0.62
N VAL A 390 8.48 5.57 -0.93
CA VAL A 390 8.90 6.97 -1.09
C VAL A 390 9.52 7.51 0.20
N ASN A 391 8.97 7.16 1.37
CA ASN A 391 9.57 7.53 2.64
C ASN A 391 10.95 6.90 2.82
N ILE A 392 11.13 5.62 2.50
CA ILE A 392 12.43 4.93 2.55
C ILE A 392 13.46 5.61 1.65
N LEU A 393 13.11 5.93 0.40
CA LEU A 393 13.98 6.67 -0.52
C LEU A 393 14.41 8.01 0.06
N ASN A 394 13.57 8.65 0.87
CA ASN A 394 13.78 9.98 1.44
C ASN A 394 14.24 9.93 2.91
N GLY A 395 14.96 8.89 3.31
CA GLY A 395 15.61 8.78 4.62
C GLY A 395 14.79 8.04 5.68
N GLY A 396 13.62 7.52 5.33
CA GLY A 396 12.75 6.73 6.22
C GLY A 396 12.20 7.50 7.42
N GLY A 397 12.40 8.83 7.48
CA GLY A 397 12.26 9.63 8.70
C GLY A 397 13.01 9.04 9.89
N LEU A 398 14.20 8.49 9.64
CA LEU A 398 15.12 7.96 10.63
C LEU A 398 16.22 8.99 10.90
N THR A 399 16.97 8.80 11.98
CA THR A 399 18.25 9.52 12.12
C THR A 399 19.24 9.03 11.07
N GLU A 400 20.17 9.90 10.63
CA GLU A 400 21.15 9.56 9.59
C GLU A 400 21.91 8.26 9.92
N ASN A 401 22.39 8.10 11.16
CA ASN A 401 23.10 6.90 11.58
C ASN A 401 22.26 5.62 11.44
N VAL A 402 20.97 5.67 11.81
CA VAL A 402 20.09 4.49 11.71
C VAL A 402 19.73 4.21 10.26
N TYR A 403 19.55 5.24 9.43
CA TYR A 403 19.31 5.07 8.00
C TYR A 403 20.51 4.43 7.28
N GLN A 404 21.73 4.87 7.60
CA GLN A 404 22.96 4.27 7.05
C GLN A 404 23.12 2.81 7.51
N GLU A 405 22.84 2.50 8.77
CA GLU A 405 22.88 1.12 9.27
C GLU A 405 21.81 0.23 8.61
N MET A 406 20.63 0.77 8.28
CA MET A 406 19.59 0.05 7.54
C MET A 406 20.04 -0.38 6.15
N LEU A 407 20.78 0.49 5.45
CA LEU A 407 21.27 0.27 4.08
C LEU A 407 22.66 -0.37 4.00
N LYS A 408 23.31 -0.59 5.14
CA LYS A 408 24.60 -1.27 5.22
C LYS A 408 24.42 -2.77 5.04
N SER A 409 25.28 -3.39 4.24
CA SER A 409 25.35 -4.85 4.11
C SER A 409 25.67 -5.50 5.46
N GLN A 410 24.67 -6.13 6.08
CA GLN A 410 24.84 -6.83 7.36
C GLN A 410 25.32 -8.27 7.13
N VAL A 411 24.83 -8.92 6.07
CA VAL A 411 25.22 -10.28 5.68
C VAL A 411 25.09 -10.48 4.17
N LYS A 412 26.01 -11.24 3.57
CA LYS A 412 25.95 -11.63 2.16
C LYS A 412 25.01 -12.82 1.99
N THR A 413 24.08 -12.74 1.05
CA THR A 413 23.13 -13.82 0.74
C THR A 413 23.46 -14.51 -0.58
N LYS A 414 24.00 -13.76 -1.55
CA LYS A 414 24.47 -14.23 -2.86
C LYS A 414 25.55 -13.31 -3.40
N GLU A 415 26.21 -13.66 -4.50
CA GLU A 415 27.07 -12.72 -5.21
C GLU A 415 26.29 -11.43 -5.57
N ASN A 416 26.86 -10.27 -5.28
CA ASN A 416 26.21 -8.96 -5.43
C ASN A 416 24.85 -8.78 -4.71
N LYS A 417 24.47 -9.68 -3.79
CA LYS A 417 23.24 -9.59 -2.99
C LYS A 417 23.51 -9.76 -1.50
N TYR A 418 22.94 -8.87 -0.71
CA TYR A 418 23.13 -8.81 0.74
C TYR A 418 21.78 -8.60 1.42
N PHE A 419 21.74 -8.77 2.74
CA PHE A 419 20.63 -8.34 3.58
C PHE A 419 21.09 -7.19 4.47
N GLY A 420 20.31 -6.12 4.48
CA GLY A 420 20.42 -4.98 5.39
C GLY A 420 19.60 -5.21 6.65
N LEU A 421 18.99 -4.14 7.19
CA LEU A 421 18.02 -4.25 8.28
C LEU A 421 16.59 -4.20 7.72
N GLY A 422 16.02 -5.38 7.46
CA GLY A 422 14.65 -5.54 6.95
C GLY A 422 14.49 -5.44 5.44
N PHE A 423 15.60 -5.33 4.70
CA PHE A 423 15.61 -5.18 3.24
C PHE A 423 16.74 -5.99 2.61
N GLU A 424 16.48 -6.50 1.41
CA GLU A 424 17.50 -7.01 0.50
C GLU A 424 18.23 -5.84 -0.16
N LEU A 425 19.53 -6.02 -0.41
CA LEU A 425 20.44 -5.03 -0.95
C LEU A 425 21.17 -5.61 -2.15
N TYR A 426 21.05 -4.96 -3.30
CA TYR A 426 21.66 -5.40 -4.57
C TYR A 426 22.75 -4.41 -4.98
N ASP A 427 23.97 -4.90 -5.12
CA ASP A 427 25.08 -4.11 -5.68
C ASP A 427 25.02 -4.14 -7.20
N LEU A 428 24.59 -3.03 -7.81
CA LEU A 428 24.49 -2.86 -9.26
C LEU A 428 25.80 -2.34 -9.88
N GLY A 429 26.87 -2.26 -9.07
CA GLY A 429 28.19 -1.76 -9.42
C GLY A 429 28.30 -0.23 -9.44
N LYS A 430 29.54 0.29 -9.38
CA LYS A 430 29.85 1.73 -9.41
C LYS A 430 29.13 2.54 -8.31
N GLY A 431 28.94 1.92 -7.14
CA GLY A 431 28.24 2.52 -6.00
C GLY A 431 26.74 2.70 -6.22
N ASN A 432 26.14 1.97 -7.18
CA ASN A 432 24.69 1.94 -7.35
C ASN A 432 24.11 0.79 -6.54
N LEU A 433 23.23 1.11 -5.61
CA LEU A 433 22.54 0.16 -4.74
C LEU A 433 21.07 0.10 -5.17
N ALA A 434 20.49 -1.11 -5.20
CA ALA A 434 19.03 -1.25 -5.12
C ALA A 434 18.64 -1.83 -3.76
N VAL A 435 17.53 -1.31 -3.22
CA VAL A 435 16.92 -1.77 -1.98
C VAL A 435 15.61 -2.46 -2.36
N SER A 436 15.39 -3.65 -1.85
CA SER A 436 14.28 -4.51 -2.26
C SER A 436 13.71 -5.30 -1.10
N HIS A 437 12.50 -5.79 -1.30
CA HIS A 437 11.98 -6.94 -0.60
C HIS A 437 10.92 -7.60 -1.48
N GLY A 438 10.76 -8.92 -1.35
CA GLY A 438 9.70 -9.69 -2.00
C GLY A 438 8.62 -10.17 -1.03
N GLY A 439 7.49 -10.61 -1.58
CA GLY A 439 6.40 -11.26 -0.87
C GLY A 439 5.83 -12.39 -1.70
N SER A 440 5.67 -13.57 -1.11
CA SER A 440 5.13 -14.74 -1.80
C SER A 440 4.28 -15.57 -0.83
N ASP A 441 3.00 -15.72 -1.17
CA ASP A 441 2.06 -16.68 -0.56
C ASP A 441 1.30 -17.39 -1.69
N PHE A 442 0.45 -18.35 -1.32
CA PHE A 442 -0.51 -18.92 -2.25
C PHE A 442 -1.38 -17.83 -2.88
N GLY A 443 -1.27 -17.71 -4.20
CA GLY A 443 -1.97 -16.72 -5.01
C GLY A 443 -1.52 -15.28 -4.75
N THR A 444 -0.31 -15.06 -4.25
CA THR A 444 0.26 -13.73 -4.04
C THR A 444 1.72 -13.72 -4.43
N GLN A 445 2.09 -12.83 -5.35
CA GLN A 445 3.48 -12.55 -5.70
C GLN A 445 3.66 -11.04 -5.74
N CYS A 446 4.55 -10.52 -4.89
CA CYS A 446 4.86 -9.11 -4.79
C CYS A 446 6.38 -8.88 -4.81
N ILE A 447 6.83 -7.78 -5.42
CA ILE A 447 8.23 -7.35 -5.37
C ILE A 447 8.33 -5.83 -5.47
N THR A 448 9.35 -5.27 -4.82
CA THR A 448 9.62 -3.83 -4.84
C THR A 448 11.10 -3.58 -5.05
N PHE A 449 11.45 -2.55 -5.82
CA PHE A 449 12.83 -2.09 -5.96
C PHE A 449 12.89 -0.58 -5.83
N LEU A 450 13.87 -0.11 -5.06
CA LEU A 450 14.20 1.30 -4.89
C LEU A 450 15.65 1.52 -5.29
N LEU A 451 15.91 2.62 -5.99
CA LEU A 451 17.23 3.08 -6.39
C LEU A 451 17.53 4.41 -5.67
N PRO A 452 18.10 4.41 -4.45
CA PRO A 452 18.25 5.62 -3.63
C PRO A 452 19.01 6.75 -4.32
N LYS A 453 20.03 6.41 -5.12
CA LYS A 453 20.89 7.38 -5.82
C LYS A 453 20.14 8.17 -6.91
N THR A 454 19.28 7.50 -7.69
CA THR A 454 18.49 8.13 -8.75
C THR A 454 17.09 8.53 -8.27
N LYS A 455 16.72 8.16 -7.04
CA LYS A 455 15.39 8.39 -6.44
C LYS A 455 14.27 7.78 -7.30
N GLN A 456 14.55 6.63 -7.90
CA GLN A 456 13.60 5.86 -8.70
C GLN A 456 13.14 4.61 -7.93
N GLY A 457 12.02 4.04 -8.33
CA GLY A 457 11.58 2.75 -7.82
C GLY A 457 10.34 2.22 -8.51
N ILE A 458 10.04 0.97 -8.23
CA ILE A 458 8.89 0.24 -8.75
C ILE A 458 8.35 -0.68 -7.65
N LEU A 459 7.03 -0.82 -7.59
CA LEU A 459 6.37 -1.84 -6.79
C LEU A 459 5.35 -2.58 -7.65
N ILE A 460 5.38 -3.91 -7.56
CA ILE A 460 4.61 -4.82 -8.40
C ILE A 460 3.89 -5.81 -7.49
N PHE A 461 2.57 -5.76 -7.43
CA PHE A 461 1.73 -6.70 -6.67
C PHE A 461 0.86 -7.50 -7.62
N THR A 462 0.82 -8.81 -7.45
CA THR A 462 -0.03 -9.69 -8.25
C THR A 462 -0.73 -10.71 -7.36
N ASN A 463 -1.93 -11.13 -7.76
CA ASN A 463 -2.72 -12.12 -7.05
C ASN A 463 -2.64 -13.52 -7.68
N SER A 464 -1.45 -13.93 -8.13
CA SER A 464 -1.26 -15.23 -8.79
C SER A 464 0.06 -15.87 -8.40
N ASP A 465 0.07 -17.19 -8.22
CA ASP A 465 1.30 -17.99 -8.10
C ASP A 465 2.25 -17.80 -9.29
N ALA A 466 1.71 -17.48 -10.47
CA ALA A 466 2.49 -17.24 -11.69
C ALA A 466 2.91 -15.76 -11.85
N GLY A 467 2.61 -14.91 -10.85
CA GLY A 467 2.82 -13.47 -10.92
C GLY A 467 4.26 -13.03 -11.19
N TYR A 468 5.24 -13.82 -10.74
CA TYR A 468 6.67 -13.53 -10.98
C TYR A 468 7.06 -13.50 -12.46
N LYS A 469 6.28 -14.16 -13.35
CA LYS A 469 6.61 -14.28 -14.78
C LYS A 469 6.61 -12.96 -15.55
N ILE A 470 6.01 -11.91 -14.99
CA ILE A 470 5.97 -10.59 -15.63
C ILE A 470 6.99 -9.62 -15.03
N TYR A 471 7.71 -10.00 -13.97
CA TYR A 471 8.66 -9.10 -13.29
C TYR A 471 9.75 -8.62 -14.24
N ASP A 472 10.41 -9.52 -14.95
CA ASP A 472 11.52 -9.17 -15.84
C ASP A 472 11.12 -8.14 -16.90
N LYS A 473 9.95 -8.33 -17.52
CA LYS A 473 9.41 -7.40 -18.53
C LYS A 473 9.17 -6.02 -17.92
N LEU A 474 8.56 -5.96 -16.75
CA LEU A 474 8.29 -4.71 -16.04
C LEU A 474 9.57 -4.03 -15.56
N LEU A 475 10.54 -4.78 -15.02
CA LEU A 475 11.82 -4.24 -14.57
C LEU A 475 12.63 -3.67 -15.72
N ILE A 476 12.70 -4.38 -16.85
CA ILE A 476 13.39 -3.88 -18.05
C ILE A 476 12.69 -2.62 -18.58
N HIS A 477 11.35 -2.62 -18.65
CA HIS A 477 10.59 -1.49 -19.16
C HIS A 477 10.78 -0.23 -18.30
N TYR A 478 10.62 -0.33 -16.98
CA TYR A 478 10.63 0.85 -16.09
C TYR A 478 11.99 1.22 -15.51
N LEU A 479 12.92 0.27 -15.36
CA LEU A 479 14.25 0.50 -14.77
C LEU A 479 15.39 0.34 -15.78
N GLY A 480 15.12 -0.07 -17.02
CA GLY A 480 16.10 -0.17 -18.09
C GLY A 480 17.29 -1.07 -17.73
N GLU A 481 18.50 -0.53 -17.89
CA GLU A 481 19.75 -1.24 -17.58
C GLU A 481 19.88 -1.64 -16.10
N ASN A 482 19.29 -0.88 -15.17
CA ASN A 482 19.26 -1.29 -13.77
C ASN A 482 18.32 -2.49 -13.58
N GLY A 483 17.20 -2.54 -14.30
CA GLY A 483 16.30 -3.69 -14.32
C GLY A 483 16.99 -4.96 -14.82
N LYS A 484 17.73 -4.87 -15.93
CA LYS A 484 18.52 -6.00 -16.45
C LYS A 484 19.53 -6.55 -15.44
N LYS A 485 20.28 -5.66 -14.77
CA LYS A 485 21.24 -6.07 -13.74
C LYS A 485 20.59 -6.75 -12.54
N LEU A 486 19.41 -6.30 -12.12
CA LEU A 486 18.66 -6.95 -11.05
C LEU A 486 18.30 -8.38 -11.42
N ILE A 487 17.83 -8.58 -12.65
CA ILE A 487 17.52 -9.91 -13.20
C ILE A 487 18.78 -10.77 -13.24
N ASP A 488 19.89 -10.24 -13.76
CA ASP A 488 21.17 -10.96 -13.84
C ASP A 488 21.66 -11.42 -12.46
N ILE A 489 21.49 -10.60 -11.41
CA ILE A 489 21.87 -10.97 -10.03
C ILE A 489 20.99 -12.10 -9.49
N GLU A 490 19.71 -12.14 -9.85
CA GLU A 490 18.81 -13.21 -9.43
C GLU A 490 19.05 -14.52 -10.19
N THR A 491 19.40 -14.45 -11.47
CA THR A 491 19.53 -15.64 -12.34
C THR A 491 20.92 -16.28 -12.35
N ASN A 492 21.99 -15.53 -12.06
CA ASN A 492 23.37 -16.06 -11.98
C ASN A 492 23.72 -16.49 -10.57
#